data_AF-A0A9D6WVQ0-F1
#
_entry.id   AF-A0A9D6WVQ0-F1
#
_cell.length_a   1.000
_cell.length_b   1.000
_cell.length_c   1.000
_cell.angle_alpha   90.00
_cell.angle_beta   90.00
_cell.angle_gamma   90.00
#
_symmetry.space_group_name_H-M   'P 1'
#
loop_
_entity.id
_entity.type
_entity.pdbx_description
1 polymer ?
#
loop_
_entity_poly.entity_id
_entity_poly.type
_entity_poly.pdbx_seq_one_letter_code
_entity_poly.pdbx_strand_id
1 'polypeptide(L)'
;MKTRTRTLTSLLAGAVLACAAPLAAWAAPVDDAVAELQRDWEVIRYQTPAAERARLFEALAARAQAVSAAHAGQAAPLVWEGIIVSSLAGEKGGLGALGLVKRAKALYEQSLQIDAKALDGSAYNSLGVLYYKVPGWPIGFGDKAKAGELLRQALALNPQGIDPNFFYGEYLVETDHPEQAVAYLDRVLKAPTRPGRQVADSGRREEARALLAKIKTP
;
A
#
# COMPACT_ATOMS: atom_id res chain seq x y z
N MET A 1 -15.37 -91.34 1.93
CA MET A 1 -16.71 -90.86 1.54
C MET A 1 -17.14 -89.78 2.53
N LYS A 2 -17.60 -88.63 2.02
CA LYS A 2 -18.14 -87.44 2.72
C LYS A 2 -17.13 -86.41 3.29
N THR A 3 -16.75 -85.53 2.37
CA THR A 3 -16.58 -84.07 2.49
C THR A 3 -17.23 -83.37 3.69
N ARG A 4 -16.52 -82.39 4.26
CA ARG A 4 -17.05 -81.03 4.46
C ARG A 4 -15.95 -80.02 4.82
N THR A 5 -15.67 -79.18 3.82
CA THR A 5 -14.95 -77.92 3.86
C THR A 5 -15.65 -76.93 4.80
N ARG A 6 -14.91 -76.24 5.66
CA ARG A 6 -15.35 -75.00 6.33
C ARG A 6 -14.19 -74.00 6.31
N THR A 7 -14.27 -73.07 5.38
CA THR A 7 -13.57 -71.79 5.36
C THR A 7 -14.21 -70.85 6.38
N LEU A 8 -13.42 -70.14 7.18
CA LEU A 8 -13.80 -68.86 7.77
C LEU A 8 -12.58 -67.93 7.79
N THR A 9 -12.52 -67.16 6.72
CA THR A 9 -12.08 -65.77 6.56
C THR A 9 -11.46 -65.07 7.78
N SER A 10 -10.15 -64.83 7.67
CA SER A 10 -9.39 -63.86 8.46
C SER A 10 -9.82 -62.43 8.09
N LEU A 11 -10.38 -61.68 9.03
CA LEU A 11 -10.58 -60.22 8.91
C LEU A 11 -9.38 -59.52 9.52
N LEU A 12 -8.38 -59.18 8.70
CA LEU A 12 -7.40 -58.15 9.04
C LEU A 12 -8.04 -56.77 8.81
N ALA A 13 -8.43 -56.10 9.89
CA ALA A 13 -8.78 -54.68 9.85
C ALA A 13 -7.49 -53.86 9.69
N GLY A 14 -7.14 -53.52 8.45
CA GLY A 14 -6.07 -52.59 8.14
C GLY A 14 -6.45 -51.17 8.57
N ALA A 15 -5.77 -50.64 9.58
CA ALA A 15 -5.84 -49.22 9.93
C ALA A 15 -5.17 -48.40 8.81
N VAL A 16 -5.98 -47.79 7.95
CA VAL A 16 -5.50 -46.80 6.98
C VAL A 16 -5.19 -45.51 7.74
N LEU A 17 -3.92 -45.29 8.05
CA LEU A 17 -3.43 -43.97 8.47
C LEU A 17 -3.56 -43.03 7.26
N ALA A 18 -4.62 -42.22 7.23
CA ALA A 18 -4.73 -41.11 6.31
C ALA A 18 -3.71 -40.03 6.72
N CYS A 19 -2.52 -40.07 6.13
CA CYS A 19 -1.59 -38.94 6.17
C CYS A 19 -2.23 -37.76 5.43
N ALA A 20 -2.96 -36.91 6.15
CA ALA A 20 -3.29 -35.57 5.69
C ALA A 20 -1.97 -34.77 5.63
N ALA A 21 -1.29 -34.80 4.49
CA ALA A 21 -0.21 -33.86 4.23
C ALA A 21 -0.83 -32.45 4.28
N PRO A 22 -0.29 -31.50 5.07
CA PRO A 22 -0.76 -30.13 4.99
C PRO A 22 -0.52 -29.65 3.56
N LEU A 23 -1.59 -29.24 2.88
CA LEU A 23 -1.47 -28.43 1.68
C LEU A 23 -0.73 -27.16 2.10
N ALA A 24 0.58 -27.13 1.88
CA ALA A 24 1.34 -25.90 1.96
C ALA A 24 0.75 -24.99 0.89
N ALA A 25 -0.11 -24.06 1.30
CA ALA A 25 -0.58 -22.99 0.44
C ALA A 25 0.67 -22.24 -0.04
N TRP A 26 1.05 -22.46 -1.29
CA TRP A 26 2.10 -21.67 -1.92
C TRP A 26 1.58 -20.24 -2.00
N ALA A 27 2.20 -19.35 -1.24
CA ALA A 27 1.96 -17.93 -1.41
C ALA A 27 2.31 -17.57 -2.86
N ALA A 28 1.46 -16.78 -3.52
CA ALA A 28 1.76 -16.27 -4.84
C ALA A 28 3.13 -15.57 -4.83
N PRO A 29 3.85 -15.50 -5.97
CA PRO A 29 5.04 -14.67 -6.05
C PRO A 29 4.76 -13.27 -5.50
N VAL A 30 5.70 -12.71 -4.74
CA VAL A 30 5.50 -11.41 -4.06
C VAL A 30 5.07 -10.32 -5.03
N ASP A 31 5.62 -10.33 -6.25
CA ASP A 31 5.32 -9.34 -7.28
C ASP A 31 3.86 -9.44 -7.74
N ASP A 32 3.31 -10.65 -7.87
CA ASP A 32 1.91 -10.88 -8.24
C ASP A 32 0.97 -10.42 -7.11
N ALA A 33 1.28 -10.79 -5.86
CA ALA A 33 0.51 -10.39 -4.70
C ALA A 33 0.51 -8.88 -4.51
N VAL A 34 1.66 -8.23 -4.68
CA VAL A 34 1.77 -6.77 -4.67
C VAL A 34 0.96 -6.18 -5.81
N ALA A 35 1.10 -6.67 -7.05
CA ALA A 35 0.38 -6.16 -8.21
C ALA A 35 -1.15 -6.21 -8.04
N GLU A 36 -1.68 -7.27 -7.42
CA GLU A 36 -3.10 -7.35 -7.05
C GLU A 36 -3.52 -6.24 -6.09
N LEU A 37 -2.73 -5.99 -5.03
CA LEU A 37 -3.00 -4.88 -4.11
C LEU A 37 -2.98 -3.52 -4.83
N GLN A 38 -2.08 -3.32 -5.80
CA GLN A 38 -2.01 -2.06 -6.57
C GLN A 38 -3.28 -1.85 -7.40
N ARG A 39 -3.72 -2.89 -8.12
CA ARG A 39 -4.91 -2.86 -8.98
C ARG A 39 -6.18 -2.58 -8.16
N ASP A 40 -6.34 -3.27 -7.03
CA ASP A 40 -7.49 -3.05 -6.17
C ASP A 40 -7.47 -1.66 -5.54
N TRP A 41 -6.29 -1.19 -5.10
CA TRP A 41 -6.15 0.14 -4.53
C TRP A 41 -6.53 1.24 -5.53
N GLU A 42 -6.10 1.16 -6.79
CA GLU A 42 -6.37 2.21 -7.77
C GLU A 42 -7.85 2.27 -8.17
N VAL A 43 -8.53 1.12 -8.25
CA VAL A 43 -9.99 1.05 -8.46
C VAL A 43 -10.74 1.68 -7.29
N ILE A 44 -10.37 1.35 -6.05
CA ILE A 44 -11.01 1.94 -4.87
C ILE A 44 -10.74 3.44 -4.82
N ARG A 45 -9.50 3.88 -5.05
CA ARG A 45 -9.13 5.29 -4.93
C ARG A 45 -9.82 6.17 -5.98
N TYR A 46 -9.80 5.75 -7.24
CA TYR A 46 -10.09 6.63 -8.38
C TYR A 46 -11.40 6.31 -9.12
N GLN A 47 -11.95 5.11 -8.98
CA GLN A 47 -13.15 4.70 -9.74
C GLN A 47 -14.37 4.39 -8.86
N THR A 48 -14.19 4.33 -7.54
CA THR A 48 -15.25 4.00 -6.60
C THR A 48 -15.89 5.28 -6.01
N PRO A 49 -17.23 5.33 -5.86
CA PRO A 49 -17.90 6.41 -5.14
C PRO A 49 -17.38 6.58 -3.71
N ALA A 50 -17.19 7.83 -3.27
CA ALA A 50 -16.59 8.14 -1.97
C ALA A 50 -17.29 7.44 -0.78
N ALA A 51 -18.61 7.31 -0.83
CA ALA A 51 -19.41 6.65 0.21
C ALA A 51 -19.06 5.17 0.43
N GLU A 52 -18.47 4.50 -0.57
CA GLU A 52 -18.13 3.07 -0.49
C GLU A 52 -16.65 2.81 -0.18
N ARG A 53 -15.78 3.81 -0.39
CA ARG A 53 -14.32 3.62 -0.33
C ARG A 53 -13.83 3.16 1.03
N ALA A 54 -14.36 3.72 2.12
CA ALA A 54 -13.94 3.33 3.47
C ALA A 54 -14.12 1.82 3.72
N ARG A 55 -15.30 1.28 3.41
CA ARG A 55 -15.61 -0.15 3.55
C ARG A 55 -14.71 -1.02 2.66
N LEU A 56 -14.47 -0.60 1.42
CA LEU A 56 -13.62 -1.37 0.51
C LEU A 56 -12.14 -1.33 0.92
N PHE A 57 -11.63 -0.19 1.40
CA PHE A 57 -10.28 -0.09 1.93
C PHE A 57 -10.10 -0.88 3.22
N GLU A 58 -11.12 -1.02 4.08
CA GLU A 58 -11.05 -1.93 5.24
C GLU A 58 -10.80 -3.37 4.79
N ALA A 59 -11.57 -3.85 3.81
CA ALA A 59 -11.40 -5.20 3.27
C ALA A 59 -10.02 -5.37 2.59
N LEU A 60 -9.57 -4.36 1.85
CA LEU A 60 -8.25 -4.38 1.20
C LEU A 60 -7.12 -4.32 2.24
N ALA A 61 -7.25 -3.56 3.32
CA ALA A 61 -6.26 -3.48 4.39
C ALA A 61 -6.08 -4.83 5.11
N ALA A 62 -7.17 -5.57 5.35
CA ALA A 62 -7.10 -6.91 5.91
C ALA A 62 -6.36 -7.89 4.97
N ARG A 63 -6.60 -7.82 3.66
CA ARG A 63 -5.87 -8.61 2.67
C ARG A 63 -4.39 -8.22 2.60
N ALA A 64 -4.08 -6.93 2.59
CA ALA A 64 -2.70 -6.44 2.55
C ALA A 64 -1.89 -6.90 3.76
N GLN A 65 -2.51 -6.93 4.95
CA GLN A 65 -1.89 -7.50 6.15
C GLN A 65 -1.59 -9.00 6.00
N ALA A 66 -2.51 -9.76 5.41
CA ALA A 66 -2.27 -11.19 5.16
C ALA A 66 -1.10 -11.39 4.18
N VAL A 67 -1.01 -10.56 3.15
CA VAL A 67 0.10 -10.56 2.18
C VAL A 67 1.43 -10.22 2.86
N SER A 68 1.49 -9.14 3.65
CA SER A 68 2.74 -8.77 4.34
C SER A 68 3.19 -9.82 5.35
N ALA A 69 2.26 -10.49 6.03
CA ALA A 69 2.56 -11.60 6.93
C ALA A 69 3.08 -12.84 6.18
N ALA A 70 2.48 -13.18 5.03
CA ALA A 70 2.91 -14.31 4.20
C ALA A 70 4.28 -14.07 3.54
N HIS A 71 4.65 -12.81 3.31
CA HIS A 71 5.91 -12.39 2.71
C HIS A 71 6.81 -11.65 3.72
N ALA A 72 6.91 -12.19 4.94
CA ALA A 72 7.73 -11.59 6.00
C ALA A 72 9.19 -11.38 5.55
N GLY A 73 9.76 -10.24 5.94
CA GLY A 73 11.13 -9.86 5.56
C GLY A 73 11.24 -9.19 4.19
N GLN A 74 10.12 -8.92 3.50
CA GLN A 74 10.11 -8.20 2.23
C GLN A 74 9.54 -6.78 2.40
N ALA A 75 10.23 -5.79 1.82
CA ALA A 75 9.84 -4.39 1.95
C ALA A 75 8.55 -4.05 1.18
N ALA A 76 8.41 -4.54 -0.07
CA ALA A 76 7.32 -4.14 -0.95
C ALA A 76 5.91 -4.42 -0.39
N PRO A 77 5.61 -5.59 0.20
CA PRO A 77 4.32 -5.83 0.86
C PRO A 77 4.02 -4.86 2.01
N LEU A 78 5.01 -4.51 2.84
CA LEU A 78 4.85 -3.57 3.95
C LEU A 78 4.56 -2.15 3.43
N VAL A 79 5.23 -1.73 2.35
CA VAL A 79 4.94 -0.45 1.70
C VAL A 79 3.50 -0.40 1.22
N TRP A 80 3.02 -1.44 0.53
CA TRP A 80 1.65 -1.46 0.01
C TRP A 80 0.59 -1.58 1.10
N GLU A 81 0.83 -2.36 2.15
CA GLU A 81 -0.02 -2.36 3.34
C GLU A 81 -0.09 -0.95 3.95
N GLY A 82 1.04 -0.27 4.10
CA GLY A 82 1.09 1.10 4.60
C GLY A 82 0.27 2.07 3.74
N ILE A 83 0.38 1.98 2.41
CA ILE A 83 -0.37 2.83 1.45
C ILE A 83 -1.87 2.61 1.61
N ILE A 84 -2.30 1.35 1.70
CA ILE A 84 -3.71 1.00 1.86
C ILE A 84 -4.25 1.44 3.22
N VAL A 85 -3.51 1.20 4.31
CA VAL A 85 -3.90 1.58 5.67
C VAL A 85 -3.96 3.11 5.83
N SER A 86 -3.03 3.85 5.24
CA SER A 86 -3.06 5.32 5.25
C SER A 86 -4.17 5.89 4.36
N SER A 87 -4.49 5.24 3.24
CA SER A 87 -5.66 5.60 2.42
C SER A 87 -6.97 5.40 3.18
N LEU A 88 -7.10 4.27 3.91
CA LEU A 88 -8.24 4.02 4.79
C LEU A 88 -8.36 5.10 5.87
N ALA A 89 -7.24 5.53 6.46
CA ALA A 89 -7.23 6.61 7.44
C ALA A 89 -7.78 7.91 6.85
N GLY A 90 -7.44 8.21 5.60
CA GLY A 90 -7.95 9.36 4.86
C GLY A 90 -9.47 9.30 4.64
N GLU A 91 -10.02 8.13 4.30
CA GLU A 91 -11.47 7.99 4.12
C GLU A 91 -12.25 8.01 5.45
N LYS A 92 -11.67 7.53 6.55
CA LYS A 92 -12.32 7.55 7.87
C LYS A 92 -12.28 8.92 8.55
N GLY A 93 -11.15 9.62 8.46
CA GLY A 93 -10.91 10.86 9.19
C GLY A 93 -11.02 10.73 10.72
N GLY A 94 -10.98 11.87 11.40
CA GLY A 94 -11.21 11.99 12.85
C GLY A 94 -10.35 11.06 13.72
N LEU A 95 -10.92 10.64 14.85
CA LEU A 95 -10.24 9.76 15.82
C LEU A 95 -9.94 8.37 15.24
N GLY A 96 -10.75 7.88 14.29
CA GLY A 96 -10.54 6.60 13.63
C GLY A 96 -9.29 6.56 12.74
N ALA A 97 -8.81 7.72 12.28
CA ALA A 97 -7.61 7.82 11.45
C ALA A 97 -6.30 7.70 12.26
N LEU A 98 -6.27 8.16 13.52
CA LEU A 98 -5.01 8.28 14.28
C LEU A 98 -4.31 6.93 14.52
N GLY A 99 -5.06 5.88 14.83
CA GLY A 99 -4.50 4.53 14.98
C GLY A 99 -3.96 3.98 13.66
N LEU A 100 -4.67 4.25 12.56
CA LEU A 100 -4.30 3.80 11.22
C LEU A 100 -3.03 4.48 10.72
N VAL A 101 -2.89 5.80 10.88
CA VAL A 101 -1.67 6.51 10.45
C VAL A 101 -0.45 6.11 11.28
N LYS A 102 -0.62 5.78 12.57
CA LYS A 102 0.47 5.23 13.39
C LYS A 102 0.90 3.85 12.92
N ARG A 103 -0.05 2.99 12.55
CA ARG A 103 0.24 1.68 11.93
C ARG A 103 0.95 1.84 10.59
N ALA A 104 0.45 2.71 9.70
CA ALA A 104 1.07 2.97 8.42
C ALA A 104 2.51 3.50 8.57
N LYS A 105 2.75 4.42 9.52
CA LYS A 105 4.08 4.89 9.87
C LYS A 105 5.01 3.73 10.23
N ALA A 106 4.59 2.84 11.13
CA ALA A 106 5.40 1.69 11.56
C ALA A 106 5.73 0.74 10.39
N LEU A 107 4.76 0.49 9.50
CA LEU A 107 4.96 -0.32 8.30
C LEU A 107 6.01 0.29 7.35
N TYR A 108 5.94 1.60 7.11
CA TYR A 108 6.94 2.29 6.30
C TYR A 108 8.33 2.27 6.95
N GLU A 109 8.42 2.55 8.25
CA GLU A 109 9.69 2.49 8.99
C GLU A 109 10.31 1.10 8.92
N GLN A 110 9.51 0.04 9.11
CA GLN A 110 9.97 -1.34 8.97
C GLN A 110 10.44 -1.64 7.54
N SER A 111 9.70 -1.20 6.52
CA SER A 111 10.09 -1.41 5.12
C SER A 111 11.42 -0.72 4.79
N LEU A 112 11.66 0.48 5.34
CA LEU A 112 12.91 1.23 5.16
C LEU A 112 14.12 0.52 5.82
N GLN A 113 13.90 -0.21 6.92
CA GLN A 113 14.96 -1.03 7.53
C GLN A 113 15.32 -2.25 6.68
N ILE A 114 14.35 -2.79 5.92
CA ILE A 114 14.56 -3.96 5.06
C ILE A 114 15.24 -3.53 3.76
N ASP A 115 14.63 -2.59 3.04
CA ASP A 115 15.18 -2.03 1.80
C ASP A 115 14.60 -0.63 1.58
N ALA A 116 15.43 0.38 1.87
CA ALA A 116 15.08 1.78 1.71
C ALA A 116 14.85 2.21 0.25
N LYS A 117 15.30 1.43 -0.73
CA LYS A 117 15.15 1.72 -2.16
C LYS A 117 14.00 0.94 -2.80
N ALA A 118 13.39 0.02 -2.08
CA ALA A 118 12.27 -0.77 -2.57
C ALA A 118 11.19 0.13 -3.20
N LEU A 119 10.67 -0.30 -4.35
CA LEU A 119 9.64 0.42 -5.11
C LEU A 119 10.05 1.88 -5.37
N ASP A 120 11.31 2.09 -5.76
CA ASP A 120 11.90 3.39 -6.07
C ASP A 120 11.74 4.43 -4.95
N GLY A 121 11.89 3.99 -3.68
CA GLY A 121 11.79 4.85 -2.52
C GLY A 121 10.36 5.21 -2.11
N SER A 122 9.36 4.43 -2.50
CA SER A 122 7.95 4.68 -2.18
C SER A 122 7.67 4.82 -0.68
N ALA A 123 8.41 4.10 0.17
CA ALA A 123 8.30 4.22 1.63
C ALA A 123 8.67 5.62 2.13
N TYR A 124 9.75 6.24 1.61
CA TYR A 124 10.11 7.61 1.94
C TYR A 124 9.01 8.59 1.55
N ASN A 125 8.49 8.43 0.33
CA ASN A 125 7.43 9.28 -0.17
C ASN A 125 6.19 9.22 0.73
N SER A 126 5.69 8.02 1.00
CA SER A 126 4.47 7.82 1.76
C SER A 126 4.62 8.18 3.24
N LEU A 127 5.79 7.93 3.84
CA LEU A 127 6.09 8.37 5.20
C LEU A 127 6.15 9.91 5.28
N GLY A 128 6.77 10.56 4.29
CA GLY A 128 6.77 12.02 4.16
C GLY A 128 5.36 12.60 4.12
N VAL A 129 4.45 11.98 3.36
CA VAL A 129 3.03 12.35 3.32
C VAL A 129 2.38 12.33 4.70
N LEU A 130 2.60 11.26 5.47
CA LEU A 130 2.06 11.19 6.83
C LEU A 130 2.59 12.34 7.71
N TYR A 131 3.87 12.67 7.60
CA TYR A 131 4.46 13.72 8.43
C TYR A 131 3.90 15.12 8.17
N TYR A 132 3.48 15.48 6.95
CA TYR A 132 2.86 16.80 6.72
C TYR A 132 1.33 16.80 6.79
N LYS A 133 0.66 15.65 6.65
CA LYS A 133 -0.81 15.54 6.74
C LYS A 133 -1.34 15.23 8.15
N VAL A 134 -0.58 14.53 8.98
CA VAL A 134 -0.98 14.17 10.35
C VAL A 134 -0.75 15.34 11.29
N PRO A 135 -1.63 15.59 12.29
CA PRO A 135 -1.37 16.60 13.33
C PRO A 135 -0.06 16.36 14.09
N GLY A 136 0.58 17.44 14.54
CA GLY A 136 1.76 17.37 15.40
C GLY A 136 1.45 16.95 16.85
N TRP A 137 2.47 17.01 17.69
CA TRP A 137 2.34 16.78 19.14
C TRP A 137 1.36 17.79 19.78
N PRO A 138 0.51 17.38 20.74
CA PRO A 138 0.47 16.08 21.43
C PRO A 138 -0.45 15.02 20.78
N ILE A 139 -1.18 15.36 19.72
CA ILE A 139 -2.23 14.49 19.16
C ILE A 139 -1.65 13.43 18.21
N GLY A 140 -0.67 13.82 17.41
CA GLY A 140 -0.02 12.94 16.44
C GLY A 140 1.49 13.13 16.40
N PHE A 141 2.08 12.76 15.26
CA PHE A 141 3.52 12.77 15.03
C PHE A 141 3.93 13.68 13.87
N GLY A 142 3.00 14.50 13.37
CA GLY A 142 3.26 15.40 12.25
C GLY A 142 4.45 16.31 12.50
N ASP A 143 5.28 16.46 11.48
CA ASP A 143 6.47 17.30 11.45
C ASP A 143 6.77 17.65 9.98
N LYS A 144 6.44 18.88 9.58
CA LYS A 144 6.62 19.35 8.20
C LYS A 144 8.11 19.38 7.80
N ALA A 145 9.03 19.67 8.72
CA ALA A 145 10.46 19.65 8.40
C ALA A 145 10.91 18.24 8.07
N LYS A 146 10.49 17.26 8.89
CA LYS A 146 10.77 15.84 8.63
C LYS A 146 10.13 15.35 7.34
N ALA A 147 8.91 15.78 7.04
CA ALA A 147 8.26 15.47 5.77
C ALA A 147 9.09 15.93 4.57
N GLY A 148 9.62 17.16 4.61
CA GLY A 148 10.46 17.70 3.55
C GLY A 148 11.75 16.91 3.32
N GLU A 149 12.39 16.41 4.39
CA GLU A 149 13.56 15.53 4.27
C GLU A 149 13.23 14.22 3.53
N LEU A 150 12.15 13.56 3.95
CA LEU A 150 11.74 12.27 3.40
C LEU A 150 11.29 12.38 1.94
N LEU A 151 10.51 13.42 1.60
CA LEU A 151 10.07 13.64 0.22
C LEU A 151 11.23 13.99 -0.72
N ARG A 152 12.25 14.72 -0.23
CA ARG A 152 13.49 14.93 -1.02
C ARG A 152 14.26 13.64 -1.24
N GLN A 153 14.29 12.74 -0.26
CA GLN A 153 14.90 11.41 -0.45
C GLN A 153 14.13 10.59 -1.50
N ALA A 154 12.80 10.61 -1.48
CA ALA A 154 11.98 9.97 -2.49
C ALA A 154 12.23 10.55 -3.91
N LEU A 155 12.32 11.87 -4.03
CA LEU A 155 12.66 12.54 -5.29
C LEU A 155 14.07 12.18 -5.79
N ALA A 156 15.05 12.05 -4.89
CA ALA A 156 16.40 11.67 -5.26
C ALA A 156 16.45 10.23 -5.83
N LEU A 157 15.61 9.34 -5.31
CA LEU A 157 15.50 7.95 -5.79
C LEU A 157 14.68 7.85 -7.08
N ASN A 158 13.63 8.66 -7.24
CA ASN A 158 12.73 8.62 -8.38
C ASN A 158 12.38 10.03 -8.90
N PRO A 159 13.33 10.72 -9.55
CA PRO A 159 13.19 12.14 -9.91
C PRO A 159 12.15 12.41 -10.99
N GLN A 160 11.83 11.41 -11.82
CA GLN A 160 10.80 11.51 -12.87
C GLN A 160 9.49 10.80 -12.48
N GLY A 161 9.43 10.29 -11.25
CA GLY A 161 8.29 9.55 -10.74
C GLY A 161 7.07 10.45 -10.55
N ILE A 162 5.91 9.93 -10.96
CA ILE A 162 4.64 10.65 -10.85
C ILE A 162 4.25 10.95 -9.40
N ASP A 163 4.40 9.97 -8.50
CA ASP A 163 4.01 10.11 -7.10
C ASP A 163 4.97 11.04 -6.31
N PRO A 164 6.31 10.87 -6.33
CA PRO A 164 7.23 11.77 -5.62
C PRO A 164 7.13 13.24 -6.04
N ASN A 165 6.97 13.50 -7.34
CA ASN A 165 6.77 14.87 -7.82
C ASN A 165 5.43 15.45 -7.37
N PHE A 166 4.36 14.66 -7.38
CA PHE A 166 3.06 15.13 -6.91
C PHE A 166 3.09 15.48 -5.43
N PHE A 167 3.58 14.56 -4.58
CA PHE A 167 3.55 14.77 -3.14
C PHE A 167 4.54 15.83 -2.68
N TYR A 168 5.68 16.01 -3.35
CA TYR A 168 6.53 17.16 -3.06
C TYR A 168 5.89 18.49 -3.50
N GLY A 169 5.20 18.52 -4.64
CA GLY A 169 4.39 19.66 -5.05
C GLY A 169 3.28 19.99 -4.05
N GLU A 170 2.55 18.97 -3.58
CA GLU A 170 1.52 19.15 -2.54
C GLU A 170 2.13 19.65 -1.22
N TYR A 171 3.22 19.04 -0.77
CA TYR A 171 3.96 19.49 0.42
C TYR A 171 4.32 20.98 0.34
N LEU A 172 4.86 21.43 -0.79
CA LEU A 172 5.20 22.84 -1.01
C LEU A 172 3.98 23.76 -0.88
N VAL A 173 2.82 23.36 -1.41
CA VAL A 173 1.57 24.13 -1.23
C VAL A 173 1.17 24.16 0.24
N GLU A 174 1.21 23.03 0.94
CA GLU A 174 0.85 22.90 2.36
C GLU A 174 1.82 23.61 3.32
N THR A 175 2.99 24.03 2.81
CA THR A 175 4.00 24.79 3.56
C THR A 175 4.15 26.22 3.06
N ASP A 176 3.15 26.78 2.37
CA ASP A 176 3.12 28.17 1.91
C ASP A 176 4.17 28.52 0.83
N HIS A 177 4.55 27.54 -0.01
CA HIS A 177 5.48 27.70 -1.14
C HIS A 177 4.84 27.31 -2.49
N PRO A 178 3.62 27.79 -2.82
CA PRO A 178 2.87 27.33 -3.99
C PRO A 178 3.55 27.64 -5.34
N GLU A 179 4.32 28.73 -5.43
CA GLU A 179 5.06 29.08 -6.65
C GLU A 179 6.10 28.01 -7.02
N GLN A 180 6.77 27.44 -6.02
CA GLN A 180 7.75 26.37 -6.23
C GLN A 180 7.08 25.06 -6.63
N ALA A 181 5.84 24.82 -6.18
CA ALA A 181 5.10 23.60 -6.46
C ALA A 181 4.80 23.40 -7.95
N VAL A 182 4.61 24.50 -8.70
CA VAL A 182 4.22 24.46 -10.13
C VAL A 182 5.18 23.60 -10.95
N ALA A 183 6.49 23.76 -10.76
CA ALA A 183 7.49 23.00 -11.51
C ALA A 183 7.43 21.49 -11.25
N TYR A 184 7.06 21.07 -10.03
CA TYR A 184 6.90 19.66 -9.69
C TYR A 184 5.59 19.10 -10.22
N LEU A 185 4.50 19.85 -10.13
CA LEU A 185 3.20 19.43 -10.67
C LEU A 185 3.22 19.34 -12.21
N ASP A 186 3.97 20.20 -12.90
CA ASP A 186 4.19 20.07 -14.34
C ASP A 186 4.97 18.79 -14.71
N ARG A 187 5.90 18.34 -13.85
CA ARG A 187 6.57 17.05 -14.02
C ARG A 187 5.59 15.89 -13.87
N VAL A 188 4.62 15.97 -12.96
CA VAL A 188 3.55 14.96 -12.82
C VAL A 188 2.77 14.80 -14.12
N LEU A 189 2.42 15.91 -14.78
CA LEU A 189 1.67 15.88 -16.04
C LEU A 189 2.48 15.27 -17.20
N LYS A 190 3.81 15.38 -17.14
CA LYS A 190 4.75 14.88 -18.16
C LYS A 190 5.38 13.53 -17.80
N ALA A 191 5.10 13.00 -16.61
CA ALA A 191 5.71 11.77 -16.12
C ALA A 191 5.38 10.59 -17.06
N PRO A 192 6.34 9.69 -17.34
CA PRO A 192 6.10 8.50 -18.14
C PRO A 192 4.96 7.65 -17.57
N THR A 193 4.13 7.09 -18.43
CA THR A 193 3.09 6.14 -18.01
C THR A 193 3.74 4.86 -17.50
N ARG A 194 3.30 4.38 -16.34
CA ARG A 194 3.71 3.11 -15.75
C ARG A 194 2.84 1.98 -16.33
N PRO A 195 3.43 0.97 -17.00
CA PRO A 195 2.66 -0.17 -17.50
C PRO A 195 1.84 -0.84 -16.38
N GLY A 196 0.56 -1.07 -16.63
CA GLY A 196 -0.35 -1.68 -15.67
C GLY A 196 -0.83 -0.77 -14.53
N ARG A 197 -0.54 0.54 -14.59
CA ARG A 197 -0.93 1.55 -13.58
C ARG A 197 -1.67 2.74 -14.19
N GLN A 198 -2.35 2.53 -15.32
CA GLN A 198 -2.99 3.60 -16.08
C GLN A 198 -4.08 4.31 -15.28
N VAL A 199 -4.83 3.59 -14.43
CA VAL A 199 -5.89 4.18 -13.59
C VAL A 199 -5.26 5.10 -12.54
N ALA A 200 -4.25 4.61 -11.81
CA ALA A 200 -3.53 5.43 -10.83
C ALA A 200 -2.87 6.65 -11.48
N ASP A 201 -2.22 6.48 -12.62
CA ASP A 201 -1.52 7.57 -13.30
C ASP A 201 -2.48 8.63 -13.84
N SER A 202 -3.64 8.23 -14.37
CA SER A 202 -4.68 9.16 -14.80
C SER A 202 -5.23 9.95 -13.61
N GLY A 203 -5.62 9.24 -12.53
CA GLY A 203 -6.14 9.85 -11.32
C GLY A 203 -5.17 10.84 -10.68
N ARG A 204 -3.88 10.49 -10.61
CA ARG A 204 -2.83 11.36 -10.07
C ARG A 204 -2.62 12.62 -10.93
N ARG A 205 -2.73 12.52 -12.26
CA ARG A 205 -2.64 13.68 -13.14
C ARG A 205 -3.84 14.63 -12.98
N GLU A 206 -5.03 14.09 -12.71
CA GLU A 206 -6.19 14.93 -12.38
C GLU A 206 -6.01 15.64 -11.04
N GLU A 207 -5.50 14.95 -10.01
CA GLU A 207 -5.16 15.58 -8.72
C GLU A 207 -4.13 16.71 -8.91
N ALA A 208 -3.12 16.51 -9.77
CA ALA A 208 -2.14 17.55 -10.08
C ALA A 208 -2.76 18.75 -10.82
N ARG A 209 -3.65 18.50 -11.79
CA ARG A 209 -4.40 19.57 -12.49
C ARG A 209 -5.25 20.39 -11.51
N ALA A 210 -5.96 19.72 -10.61
CA ALA A 210 -6.78 20.38 -9.59
C ALA A 210 -5.92 21.24 -8.66
N LEU A 211 -4.76 20.73 -8.22
CA LEU A 211 -3.86 21.49 -7.36
C LEU A 211 -3.25 22.70 -8.08
N LEU A 212 -2.85 22.56 -9.35
CA LEU A 212 -2.40 23.67 -10.19
C LEU A 212 -3.49 24.74 -10.36
N ALA A 213 -4.76 24.34 -10.53
CA ALA A 213 -5.88 25.28 -10.62
C ALA A 213 -6.09 26.05 -9.31
N LYS A 214 -5.93 25.38 -8.16
CA LYS A 214 -6.00 26.02 -6.84
C LYS A 214 -4.87 27.05 -6.65
N ILE A 215 -3.65 26.75 -7.07
CA ILE A 215 -2.51 27.69 -6.98
C ILE A 215 -2.77 28.98 -7.79
N LYS A 216 -3.44 28.86 -8.94
CA LYS A 216 -3.72 29.98 -9.85
C LYS A 216 -4.90 30.85 -9.44
N THR A 217 -5.74 30.36 -8.52
CA THR A 217 -6.89 31.10 -8.03
C THR A 217 -6.48 31.83 -6.74
N PRO A 218 -6.38 33.18 -6.74
CA PRO A 218 -5.97 33.94 -5.57
C PRO A 218 -6.98 33.92 -4.42
#